data_AF-A0A1M5KID7-F1
#
_entry.id   AF-A0A1M5KID7-F1
#
_cell.length_a   1.000
_cell.length_b   1.000
_cell.length_c   1.000
_cell.angle_alpha   90.00
_cell.angle_beta   90.00
_cell.angle_gamma   90.00
#
_symmetry.space_group_name_H-M   'P 1'
#
loop_
_entity.id
_entity.type
_entity.pdbx_description
1 polymer ?
#
loop_
_entity_poly.entity_id
_entity_poly.type
_entity_poly.pdbx_seq_one_letter_code
_entity_poly.pdbx_strand_id
1 'polypeptide(L)'
;MRIAQRGKAPPPTRAINRAFAKKMQKSWAPSAKVPENKIGTSMTKQAQIEETLREKIISTPELILDDQDLMTALIAANEKAMGGNIVDLRGIAMDRLEARLDRLEDTHRSVIAAAYENLAGTNQVHRAILRMMDPLEFETFLKDLDGEVADILRVDAVRLVLETEQTEDDPSVRKLGAVLSVAEPGFVEAYLTFGRNVPARQVTLRQIESGAHEIFGDKAPYVRSEACLKLDLGKGRLPGMLVMGAEDPHHFTPQQGTDLLSFFGGVFERAMRRWLS
;
A
#
# COMPACT_ATOMS: atom_id res chain seq x y z
N MET A 1 -11.12 -17.85 -58.11
CA MET A 1 -10.83 -18.67 -59.30
C MET A 1 -9.74 -19.69 -58.93
N ARG A 2 -10.07 -21.00 -58.96
CA ARG A 2 -9.22 -22.22 -58.84
C ARG A 2 -8.43 -22.42 -57.51
N ILE A 3 -8.77 -23.36 -56.61
CA ILE A 3 -8.83 -24.84 -56.64
C ILE A 3 -7.48 -25.52 -56.94
N ALA A 4 -6.90 -26.23 -55.95
CA ALA A 4 -6.41 -27.61 -56.10
C ALA A 4 -5.99 -28.23 -54.74
N GLN A 5 -6.69 -29.29 -54.36
CA GLN A 5 -6.32 -30.26 -53.31
C GLN A 5 -5.49 -31.42 -53.91
N ARG A 6 -4.91 -32.23 -53.00
CA ARG A 6 -4.66 -33.69 -53.02
C ARG A 6 -3.27 -34.21 -53.42
N GLY A 7 -2.76 -35.09 -52.53
CA GLY A 7 -1.76 -36.10 -52.80
C GLY A 7 -1.43 -36.96 -51.56
N LYS A 8 -2.27 -37.96 -51.23
CA LYS A 8 -1.98 -39.07 -50.31
C LYS A 8 -1.57 -40.29 -51.15
N ALA A 9 -0.54 -41.04 -50.73
CA ALA A 9 -0.30 -42.45 -51.15
C ALA A 9 0.44 -43.26 -50.05
N PRO A 10 0.28 -44.60 -49.98
CA PRO A 10 0.44 -45.45 -48.77
C PRO A 10 1.69 -46.40 -48.84
N PRO A 11 1.92 -47.35 -47.89
CA PRO A 11 3.26 -47.81 -47.45
C PRO A 11 3.76 -49.12 -48.09
N PRO A 12 5.00 -49.58 -47.81
CA PRO A 12 5.39 -50.97 -48.00
C PRO A 12 5.49 -51.76 -46.69
N THR A 13 4.86 -52.93 -46.69
CA THR A 13 4.79 -53.92 -45.61
C THR A 13 5.83 -55.02 -45.81
N ARG A 14 6.42 -55.52 -44.71
CA ARG A 14 7.00 -56.87 -44.50
C ARG A 14 7.91 -57.47 -45.59
N ALA A 15 9.23 -57.49 -45.34
CA ALA A 15 10.11 -58.59 -45.83
C ALA A 15 11.53 -58.64 -45.22
N ILE A 16 11.76 -58.47 -43.91
CA ILE A 16 13.09 -58.82 -43.34
C ILE A 16 12.92 -59.45 -41.95
N ASN A 17 12.39 -60.68 -41.92
CA ASN A 17 12.41 -61.52 -40.73
C ASN A 17 12.61 -62.98 -41.13
N ARG A 18 13.86 -63.38 -41.40
CA ARG A 18 14.25 -64.81 -41.54
C ARG A 18 15.75 -65.12 -41.51
N ALA A 19 16.63 -64.12 -41.45
CA ALA A 19 18.08 -64.35 -41.52
C ALA A 19 18.82 -64.39 -40.17
N PHE A 20 18.20 -63.96 -39.06
CA PHE A 20 18.87 -63.97 -37.74
C PHE A 20 18.55 -65.20 -36.88
N ALA A 21 17.43 -65.88 -37.14
CA ALA A 21 16.99 -67.06 -36.36
C ALA A 21 17.72 -68.38 -36.72
N LYS A 22 18.63 -68.39 -37.68
CA LYS A 22 19.32 -69.61 -38.16
C LYS A 22 20.81 -69.69 -37.83
N LYS A 23 21.38 -68.69 -37.15
CA LYS A 23 22.83 -68.62 -36.84
C LYS A 23 23.19 -68.85 -35.37
N MET A 24 22.21 -69.13 -34.49
CA MET A 24 22.46 -69.43 -33.07
C MET A 24 21.94 -70.80 -32.61
N GLN A 25 21.61 -71.70 -33.54
CA GLN A 25 21.12 -73.06 -33.25
C GLN A 25 22.08 -74.17 -33.73
N LYS A 26 23.39 -73.90 -33.72
CA LYS A 26 24.46 -74.87 -34.03
C LYS A 26 25.65 -74.71 -33.08
N SER A 27 25.42 -74.95 -31.79
CA SER A 27 26.43 -75.47 -30.87
C SER A 27 25.74 -75.96 -29.58
N TRP A 28 25.23 -77.19 -29.60
CA TRP A 28 24.82 -77.88 -28.38
C TRP A 28 25.12 -79.37 -28.50
N ALA A 29 26.07 -79.85 -27.69
CA ALA A 29 26.06 -81.15 -27.02
C ALA A 29 27.06 -81.09 -25.82
N PRO A 30 26.83 -81.86 -24.74
CA PRO A 30 26.94 -81.37 -23.36
C PRO A 30 28.24 -81.78 -22.66
N SER A 31 28.70 -80.98 -21.70
CA SER A 31 29.55 -81.47 -20.61
C SER A 31 29.38 -80.61 -19.35
N ALA A 32 29.41 -81.29 -18.21
CA ALA A 32 28.90 -80.87 -16.92
C ALA A 32 29.84 -79.96 -16.12
N LYS A 33 29.27 -78.98 -15.40
CA LYS A 33 29.32 -78.78 -13.93
C LYS A 33 28.78 -77.39 -13.57
N VAL A 34 27.84 -77.38 -12.62
CA VAL A 34 27.20 -76.19 -12.03
C VAL A 34 28.11 -75.59 -10.95
N PRO A 35 28.30 -74.27 -10.88
CA PRO A 35 28.63 -73.59 -9.63
C PRO A 35 27.42 -72.78 -9.12
N GLU A 36 27.04 -73.02 -7.87
CA GLU A 36 26.02 -72.25 -7.14
C GLU A 36 26.45 -70.78 -7.00
N ASN A 37 25.61 -69.86 -7.48
CA ASN A 37 25.80 -68.42 -7.28
C ASN A 37 24.87 -67.97 -6.14
N LYS A 38 25.45 -67.66 -4.97
CA LYS A 38 24.73 -67.07 -3.83
C LYS A 38 24.43 -65.60 -4.15
N ILE A 39 23.15 -65.29 -4.33
CA ILE A 39 22.62 -63.92 -4.39
C ILE A 39 22.65 -63.38 -2.95
N GLY A 40 23.65 -62.55 -2.65
CA GLY A 40 23.70 -61.73 -1.44
C GLY A 40 23.25 -60.31 -1.76
N THR A 41 21.99 -60.01 -1.45
CA THR A 41 21.33 -58.72 -1.62
C THR A 41 22.05 -57.61 -0.85
N SER A 42 22.48 -56.56 -1.57
CA SER A 42 22.94 -55.29 -1.01
C SER A 42 21.75 -54.57 -0.35
N MET A 43 21.65 -54.60 0.97
CA MET A 43 20.71 -53.79 1.75
C MET A 43 21.19 -52.34 1.84
N THR A 44 20.34 -51.40 1.43
CA THR A 44 20.46 -49.97 1.67
C THR A 44 20.55 -49.69 3.18
N LYS A 45 21.66 -49.09 3.64
CA LYS A 45 21.81 -48.60 5.02
C LYS A 45 20.79 -47.48 5.28
N GLN A 46 19.78 -47.75 6.11
CA GLN A 46 19.03 -46.69 6.78
C GLN A 46 20.00 -45.94 7.72
N ALA A 47 20.08 -44.62 7.61
CA ALA A 47 20.83 -43.80 8.56
C ALA A 47 20.19 -43.97 9.95
N GLN A 48 20.93 -44.53 10.90
CA GLN A 48 20.47 -44.69 12.28
C GLN A 48 20.74 -43.39 13.04
N ILE A 49 19.70 -42.86 13.70
CA ILE A 49 19.83 -41.75 14.65
C ILE A 49 20.69 -42.22 15.82
N GLU A 50 21.69 -41.43 16.22
CA GLU A 50 22.55 -41.71 17.37
C GLU A 50 21.70 -41.89 18.65
N GLU A 51 21.98 -42.92 19.45
CA GLU A 51 21.15 -43.33 20.61
C GLU A 51 20.99 -42.18 21.62
N THR A 52 22.05 -41.42 21.85
CA THR A 52 22.09 -40.25 22.74
C THR A 52 21.18 -39.11 22.27
N LEU A 53 21.07 -38.92 20.95
CA LEU A 53 20.18 -37.93 20.34
C LEU A 53 18.73 -38.39 20.38
N ARG A 54 18.48 -39.70 20.14
CA ARG A 54 17.16 -40.30 20.28
C ARG A 54 16.59 -40.13 21.69
N GLU A 55 17.39 -40.44 22.71
CA GLU A 55 16.99 -40.29 24.11
C GLU A 55 16.61 -38.84 24.43
N LYS A 56 17.40 -37.86 23.96
CA LYS A 56 17.12 -36.42 24.15
C LYS A 56 15.83 -35.95 23.47
N ILE A 57 15.57 -36.40 22.24
CA ILE A 57 14.35 -36.05 21.50
C ILE A 57 13.12 -36.62 22.22
N ILE A 58 13.22 -37.84 22.74
CA ILE A 58 12.13 -38.48 23.49
C ILE A 58 11.92 -37.80 24.85
N SER A 59 12.99 -37.39 25.53
CA SER A 59 12.89 -36.73 26.84
C SER A 59 12.37 -35.31 26.76
N THR A 60 12.49 -34.64 25.60
CA THR A 60 12.14 -33.22 25.45
C THR A 60 11.61 -32.92 24.04
N PRO A 61 10.42 -33.44 23.69
CA PRO A 61 9.83 -33.22 22.37
C PRO A 61 9.34 -31.78 22.16
N GLU A 62 9.01 -31.07 23.25
CA GLU A 62 8.50 -29.68 23.22
C GLU A 62 9.48 -28.72 22.54
N LEU A 63 10.79 -28.90 22.74
CA LEU A 63 11.84 -28.07 22.11
C LEU A 63 11.81 -28.10 20.58
N ILE A 64 11.32 -29.19 20.00
CA ILE A 64 11.17 -29.34 18.54
C ILE A 64 9.83 -28.76 18.08
N LEU A 65 8.78 -28.87 18.91
CA LEU A 65 7.45 -28.35 18.60
C LEU A 65 7.39 -26.82 18.71
N ASP A 66 8.21 -26.23 19.59
CA ASP A 66 8.28 -24.79 19.84
C ASP A 66 9.17 -24.04 18.81
N ASP A 67 9.96 -24.76 18.03
CA ASP A 67 10.82 -24.20 17.00
C ASP A 67 10.15 -24.29 15.62
N GLN A 68 9.84 -23.12 15.06
CA GLN A 68 9.07 -22.98 13.82
C GLN A 68 9.81 -23.60 12.61
N ASP A 69 11.12 -23.38 12.50
CA ASP A 69 11.92 -23.89 11.38
C ASP A 69 12.02 -25.43 11.44
N LEU A 70 12.14 -26.01 12.63
CA LEU A 70 12.16 -27.46 12.83
C LEU A 70 10.79 -28.09 12.52
N MET A 71 9.69 -27.46 12.95
CA MET A 71 8.34 -27.93 12.64
C MET A 71 8.05 -27.90 11.14
N THR A 72 8.39 -26.81 10.45
CA THR A 72 8.25 -26.71 8.99
C THR A 72 9.09 -27.77 8.27
N ALA A 73 10.32 -28.02 8.72
CA ALA A 73 11.20 -29.04 8.14
C ALA A 73 10.63 -30.47 8.32
N LEU A 74 10.05 -30.78 9.49
CA LEU A 74 9.43 -32.08 9.78
C LEU A 74 8.16 -32.31 8.94
N ILE A 75 7.32 -31.29 8.76
CA ILE A 75 6.13 -31.35 7.91
C ILE A 75 6.54 -31.61 6.45
N ALA A 76 7.51 -30.85 5.92
CA ALA A 76 8.00 -31.03 4.55
C ALA A 76 8.66 -32.40 4.31
N ALA A 77 9.34 -32.95 5.32
CA ALA A 77 9.90 -34.30 5.26
C ALA A 77 8.81 -35.38 5.28
N ASN A 78 7.77 -35.19 6.09
CA ASN A 78 6.61 -36.08 6.15
C ASN A 78 5.82 -36.08 4.83
N GLU A 79 5.58 -34.92 4.22
CA GLU A 79 4.95 -34.81 2.90
C GLU A 79 5.72 -35.55 1.81
N LYS A 80 7.06 -35.44 1.80
CA LYS A 80 7.93 -36.18 0.86
C LYS A 80 7.87 -37.69 1.07
N ALA A 81 7.72 -38.16 2.32
CA ALA A 81 7.68 -39.58 2.67
C ALA A 81 6.31 -40.24 2.37
N MET A 82 5.21 -39.48 2.46
CA MET A 82 3.84 -40.01 2.34
C MET A 82 3.39 -40.23 0.88
N GLY A 83 4.17 -39.78 -0.11
CA GLY A 83 3.89 -39.98 -1.54
C GLY A 83 2.73 -39.10 -2.06
N GLY A 84 2.78 -38.73 -3.35
CA GLY A 84 1.97 -37.67 -3.96
C GLY A 84 0.45 -37.87 -4.03
N ASN A 85 -0.14 -38.77 -3.22
CA ASN A 85 -1.58 -39.05 -3.20
C ASN A 85 -2.21 -39.03 -1.78
N ILE A 86 -1.48 -38.61 -0.75
CA ILE A 86 -2.01 -38.41 0.61
C ILE A 86 -2.03 -36.90 0.91
N VAL A 87 -3.22 -36.38 1.25
CA VAL A 87 -3.44 -34.98 1.63
C VAL A 87 -3.29 -34.86 3.14
N ASP A 88 -2.29 -34.12 3.63
CA ASP A 88 -2.16 -33.79 5.05
C ASP A 88 -3.15 -32.68 5.44
N LEU A 89 -4.33 -33.10 5.89
CA LEU A 89 -5.38 -32.19 6.35
C LEU A 89 -4.97 -31.39 7.58
N ARG A 90 -3.97 -31.83 8.36
CA ARG A 90 -3.47 -31.10 9.54
C ARG A 90 -2.50 -30.00 9.10
N GLY A 91 -1.58 -30.29 8.18
CA GLY A 91 -0.72 -29.27 7.55
C GLY A 91 -1.54 -28.17 6.90
N ILE A 92 -2.51 -28.53 6.05
CA ILE A 92 -3.43 -27.57 5.42
C ILE A 92 -4.25 -26.77 6.45
N ALA A 93 -4.63 -27.39 7.57
CA ALA A 93 -5.33 -26.69 8.64
C ALA A 93 -4.44 -25.71 9.40
N MET A 94 -3.17 -26.06 9.64
CA MET A 94 -2.18 -25.18 10.28
C MET A 94 -1.84 -24.00 9.38
N ASP A 95 -1.54 -24.23 8.09
CA ASP A 95 -1.31 -23.16 7.11
C ASP A 95 -2.50 -22.18 7.06
N ARG A 96 -3.72 -22.72 7.16
CA ARG A 96 -4.94 -21.90 7.18
C ARG A 96 -5.11 -21.11 8.48
N LEU A 97 -4.67 -21.66 9.61
CA LEU A 97 -4.69 -20.98 10.91
C LEU A 97 -3.64 -19.88 10.95
N GLU A 98 -2.42 -20.16 10.50
CA GLU A 98 -1.32 -19.21 10.38
C GLU A 98 -1.72 -18.04 9.46
N ALA A 99 -2.20 -18.33 8.24
CA ALA A 99 -2.69 -17.30 7.33
C ALA A 99 -3.91 -16.52 7.85
N ARG A 100 -4.65 -17.05 8.85
CA ARG A 100 -5.73 -16.33 9.51
C ARG A 100 -5.21 -15.47 10.66
N LEU A 101 -4.22 -15.95 11.40
CA LEU A 101 -3.53 -15.20 12.44
C LEU A 101 -2.83 -13.99 11.84
N ASP A 102 -2.07 -14.16 10.76
CA ASP A 102 -1.38 -13.07 10.06
C ASP A 102 -2.35 -11.96 9.64
N ARG A 103 -3.46 -12.35 9.00
CA ARG A 103 -4.51 -11.38 8.63
C ARG A 103 -5.10 -10.65 9.83
N LEU A 104 -5.23 -11.33 10.96
CA LEU A 104 -5.75 -10.73 12.19
C LEU A 104 -4.73 -9.76 12.80
N GLU A 105 -3.47 -10.13 12.85
CA GLU A 105 -2.38 -9.26 13.33
C GLU A 105 -2.24 -8.01 12.45
N ASP A 106 -2.27 -8.17 11.13
CA ASP A 106 -2.25 -7.05 10.19
C ASP A 106 -3.45 -6.12 10.39
N THR A 107 -4.65 -6.70 10.57
CA THR A 107 -5.85 -5.92 10.87
C THR A 107 -5.69 -5.16 12.19
N HIS A 108 -5.17 -5.81 13.22
CA HIS A 108 -4.97 -5.18 14.53
C HIS A 108 -3.93 -4.05 14.47
N ARG A 109 -2.79 -4.28 13.79
CA ARG A 109 -1.77 -3.26 13.55
C ARG A 109 -2.34 -2.07 12.76
N SER A 110 -3.15 -2.33 11.74
CA SER A 110 -3.81 -1.30 10.95
C SER A 110 -4.80 -0.47 11.79
N VAL A 111 -5.62 -1.12 12.63
CA VAL A 111 -6.56 -0.42 13.52
C VAL A 111 -5.83 0.42 14.56
N ILE A 112 -4.75 -0.12 15.16
CA ILE A 112 -3.92 0.63 16.10
C ILE A 112 -3.31 1.85 15.41
N ALA A 113 -2.73 1.67 14.23
CA ALA A 113 -2.12 2.77 13.47
C ALA A 113 -3.15 3.86 13.18
N ALA A 114 -4.33 3.50 12.67
CA ALA A 114 -5.41 4.44 12.40
C ALA A 114 -5.89 5.18 13.67
N ALA A 115 -5.96 4.50 14.82
CA ALA A 115 -6.33 5.12 16.08
C ALA A 115 -5.27 6.13 16.56
N TYR A 116 -3.98 5.79 16.43
CA TYR A 116 -2.89 6.70 16.75
C TYR A 116 -2.85 7.91 15.81
N GLU A 117 -3.03 7.71 14.51
CA GLU A 117 -3.12 8.79 13.52
C GLU A 117 -4.29 9.73 13.83
N ASN A 118 -5.46 9.20 14.15
CA ASN A 118 -6.63 10.01 14.52
C ASN A 118 -6.40 10.81 15.81
N LEU A 119 -5.80 10.19 16.83
CA LEU A 119 -5.48 10.86 18.10
C LEU A 119 -4.42 11.96 17.90
N ALA A 120 -3.36 11.64 17.14
CA ALA A 120 -2.31 12.58 16.82
C ALA A 120 -2.85 13.75 16.01
N GLY A 121 -3.66 13.49 14.97
CA GLY A 121 -4.31 14.50 14.14
C GLY A 121 -5.25 15.40 14.94
N THR A 122 -6.03 14.84 15.87
CA THR A 122 -6.90 15.63 16.75
C THR A 122 -6.09 16.57 17.64
N ASN A 123 -5.03 16.07 18.28
CA ASN A 123 -4.16 16.89 19.13
C ASN A 123 -3.38 17.94 18.32
N GLN A 124 -3.02 17.62 17.08
CA GLN A 124 -2.38 18.53 16.15
C GLN A 124 -3.30 19.70 15.81
N VAL A 125 -4.53 19.41 15.39
CA VAL A 125 -5.55 20.42 15.07
C VAL A 125 -5.89 21.29 16.28
N HIS A 126 -6.03 20.71 17.47
CA HIS A 126 -6.27 21.49 18.69
C HIS A 126 -5.13 22.46 19.00
N ARG A 127 -3.87 22.04 18.87
CA ARG A 127 -2.71 22.93 19.05
C ARG A 127 -2.67 24.03 18.00
N ALA A 128 -2.94 23.71 16.75
CA ALA A 128 -2.99 24.68 15.65
C ALA A 128 -4.06 25.75 15.91
N ILE A 129 -5.24 25.32 16.38
CA ILE A 129 -6.34 26.23 16.73
C ILE A 129 -5.94 27.18 17.87
N LEU A 130 -5.34 26.66 18.94
CA LEU A 130 -4.90 27.50 20.05
C LEU A 130 -3.88 28.53 19.56
N ARG A 131 -2.86 28.08 18.82
CA ARG A 131 -1.82 28.96 18.30
C ARG A 131 -2.36 30.04 17.36
N MET A 132 -3.35 29.69 16.54
CA MET A 132 -4.04 30.61 15.64
C MET A 132 -4.88 31.66 16.39
N MET A 133 -5.32 31.39 17.61
CA MET A 133 -6.11 32.32 18.43
C MET A 133 -5.26 33.25 19.31
N ASP A 134 -3.98 32.95 19.51
CA ASP A 134 -3.06 33.75 20.33
C ASP A 134 -2.79 35.18 19.81
N PRO A 135 -2.70 35.43 18.49
CA PRO A 135 -2.32 36.74 17.98
C PRO A 135 -3.34 37.83 18.32
N LEU A 136 -2.85 38.98 18.75
CA LEU A 136 -3.65 40.18 19.05
C LEU A 136 -3.68 41.17 17.88
N GLU A 137 -2.90 40.92 16.83
CA GLU A 137 -2.81 41.75 15.63
C GLU A 137 -2.99 40.89 14.37
N PHE A 138 -3.69 41.44 13.36
CA PHE A 138 -4.00 40.73 12.13
C PHE A 138 -2.76 40.35 11.30
N GLU A 139 -1.75 41.23 11.24
CA GLU A 139 -0.51 40.92 10.52
C GLU A 139 0.24 39.73 11.14
N THR A 140 0.26 39.66 12.47
CA THR A 140 0.86 38.54 13.22
C THR A 140 0.08 37.26 13.00
N PHE A 141 -1.25 37.33 13.05
CA PHE A 141 -2.14 36.21 12.71
C PHE A 141 -1.80 35.62 11.33
N LEU A 142 -1.68 36.45 10.29
CA LEU A 142 -1.36 35.97 8.95
C LEU A 142 0.07 35.41 8.83
N LYS A 143 1.05 36.02 9.51
CA LYS A 143 2.42 35.49 9.54
C LYS A 143 2.48 34.11 10.21
N ASP A 144 1.70 33.92 11.27
CA ASP A 144 1.67 32.67 12.00
C ASP A 144 1.04 31.52 11.18
N LEU A 145 0.15 31.83 10.24
CA LEU A 145 -0.43 30.83 9.35
C LEU A 145 0.61 30.10 8.51
N ASP A 146 1.56 30.82 7.89
CA ASP A 146 2.63 30.22 7.07
C ASP A 146 3.89 29.87 7.89
N GLY A 147 3.84 30.08 9.22
CA GLY A 147 4.90 29.76 10.17
C GLY A 147 4.46 28.70 11.17
N GLU A 148 4.26 29.11 12.43
CA GLU A 148 4.01 28.18 13.52
C GLU A 148 2.76 27.30 13.33
N VAL A 149 1.69 27.80 12.71
CA VAL A 149 0.49 27.01 12.44
C VAL A 149 0.77 25.96 11.36
N ALA A 150 1.49 26.33 10.30
CA ALA A 150 1.93 25.39 9.25
C ALA A 150 2.82 24.29 9.85
N ASP A 151 3.77 24.66 10.70
CA ASP A 151 4.66 23.71 11.40
C ASP A 151 3.87 22.74 12.29
N ILE A 152 2.91 23.25 13.06
CA ILE A 152 2.06 22.41 13.90
C ILE A 152 1.25 21.45 13.03
N LEU A 153 0.63 21.93 11.95
CA LEU A 153 -0.12 21.12 10.99
C LEU A 153 0.75 20.23 10.11
N ARG A 154 2.09 20.37 10.18
CA ARG A 154 3.08 19.63 9.38
C ARG A 154 2.87 19.79 7.88
N VAL A 155 2.49 20.99 7.45
CA VAL A 155 2.28 21.35 6.04
C VAL A 155 3.36 22.31 5.59
N ASP A 156 3.71 22.26 4.31
CA ASP A 156 4.81 23.06 3.75
C ASP A 156 4.38 24.49 3.41
N ALA A 157 3.08 24.70 3.19
CA ALA A 157 2.52 26.02 2.93
C ALA A 157 1.07 26.14 3.38
N VAL A 158 0.73 27.29 3.95
CA VAL A 158 -0.65 27.70 4.19
C VAL A 158 -0.89 29.01 3.44
N ARG A 159 -1.98 29.07 2.68
CA ARG A 159 -2.35 30.21 1.84
C ARG A 159 -3.79 30.58 2.06
N LEU A 160 -4.04 31.86 2.34
CA LEU A 160 -5.38 32.41 2.44
C LEU A 160 -5.73 33.11 1.13
N VAL A 161 -6.78 32.66 0.47
CA VAL A 161 -7.33 33.29 -0.73
C VAL A 161 -8.63 34.00 -0.35
N LEU A 162 -8.75 35.28 -0.67
CA LEU A 162 -9.97 36.07 -0.46
C LEU A 162 -10.50 36.58 -1.80
N GLU A 163 -11.79 36.35 -2.06
CA GLU A 163 -12.46 36.96 -3.20
C GLU A 163 -12.84 38.41 -2.89
N THR A 164 -12.63 39.32 -3.84
CA THR A 164 -12.98 40.74 -3.70
C THR A 164 -13.43 41.33 -5.04
N GLU A 165 -14.32 42.32 -4.99
CA GLU A 165 -14.64 43.16 -6.16
C GLU A 165 -13.65 44.32 -6.31
N GLN A 166 -12.83 44.60 -5.29
CA GLN A 166 -11.86 45.70 -5.27
C GLN A 166 -10.49 45.25 -5.79
N THR A 167 -9.92 45.99 -6.72
CA THR A 167 -8.63 45.67 -7.38
C THR A 167 -7.45 45.73 -6.40
N GLU A 168 -6.34 45.01 -6.71
CA GLU A 168 -5.06 44.83 -5.98
C GLU A 168 -4.30 46.10 -5.49
N ASP A 169 -4.92 47.28 -5.53
CA ASP A 169 -4.29 48.56 -5.18
C ASP A 169 -4.38 48.93 -3.68
N ASP A 170 -4.92 48.05 -2.81
CA ASP A 170 -4.83 48.27 -1.36
C ASP A 170 -3.39 47.98 -0.86
N PRO A 171 -2.66 48.98 -0.34
CA PRO A 171 -1.29 48.81 0.15
C PRO A 171 -1.15 47.81 1.30
N SER A 172 -2.23 47.53 2.04
CA SER A 172 -2.25 46.56 3.13
C SER A 172 -2.16 45.11 2.63
N VAL A 173 -2.81 44.82 1.51
CA VAL A 173 -2.80 43.50 0.85
C VAL A 173 -1.41 43.17 0.29
N ARG A 174 -0.75 44.16 -0.33
CA ARG A 174 0.59 43.98 -0.93
C ARG A 174 1.68 43.62 0.08
N LYS A 175 1.58 44.11 1.32
CA LYS A 175 2.55 43.79 2.39
C LYS A 175 2.41 42.36 2.93
N LEU A 176 1.26 41.72 2.72
CA LEU A 176 0.93 40.38 3.20
C LEU A 176 0.94 39.33 2.08
N GLY A 177 1.36 39.72 0.87
CA GLY A 177 1.27 38.91 -0.36
C GLY A 177 2.03 37.59 -0.37
N ALA A 178 2.82 37.29 0.66
CA ALA A 178 3.39 35.95 0.81
C ALA A 178 2.33 34.92 1.24
N VAL A 179 1.35 35.30 2.07
CA VAL A 179 0.38 34.37 2.69
C VAL A 179 -1.05 34.64 2.20
N LEU A 180 -1.36 35.89 1.87
CA LEU A 180 -2.66 36.33 1.41
C LEU A 180 -2.65 36.54 -0.11
N SER A 181 -3.47 35.78 -0.83
CA SER A 181 -3.78 36.00 -2.24
C SER A 181 -5.17 36.58 -2.38
N VAL A 182 -5.33 37.54 -3.28
CA VAL A 182 -6.61 38.15 -3.61
C VAL A 182 -7.03 37.69 -4.99
N ALA A 183 -8.29 37.30 -5.14
CA ALA A 183 -8.81 36.76 -6.37
C ALA A 183 -10.14 37.40 -6.76
N GLU A 184 -10.48 37.28 -8.05
CA GLU A 184 -11.77 37.73 -8.56
C GLU A 184 -12.93 36.87 -8.01
N PRO A 185 -14.15 37.42 -7.94
CA PRO A 185 -15.33 36.67 -7.49
C PRO A 185 -15.55 35.41 -8.33
N GLY A 186 -15.77 34.27 -7.68
CA GLY A 186 -15.94 32.95 -8.33
C GLY A 186 -14.66 32.14 -8.52
N PHE A 187 -13.48 32.70 -8.24
CA PHE A 187 -12.21 31.98 -8.32
C PHE A 187 -12.19 30.72 -7.43
N VAL A 188 -12.64 30.83 -6.17
CA VAL A 188 -12.61 29.73 -5.20
C VAL A 188 -13.47 28.56 -5.70
N GLU A 189 -14.66 28.86 -6.20
CA GLU A 189 -15.55 27.83 -6.73
C GLU A 189 -15.00 27.17 -7.99
N ALA A 190 -14.47 27.95 -8.92
CA ALA A 190 -13.80 27.44 -10.12
C ALA A 190 -12.60 26.54 -9.76
N TYR A 191 -11.78 26.96 -8.80
CA TYR A 191 -10.59 26.25 -8.36
C TYR A 191 -10.90 24.90 -7.69
N LEU A 192 -11.91 24.88 -6.81
CA LEU A 192 -12.33 23.67 -6.11
C LEU A 192 -12.98 22.65 -7.04
N THR A 193 -13.74 23.13 -8.03
CA THR A 193 -14.50 22.27 -8.94
C THR A 193 -13.73 21.88 -10.21
N PHE A 194 -12.57 22.51 -10.45
CA PHE A 194 -11.86 22.51 -11.73
C PHE A 194 -12.77 22.99 -12.87
N GLY A 195 -13.56 24.04 -12.61
CA GLY A 195 -14.50 24.63 -13.58
C GLY A 195 -15.72 23.76 -13.92
N ARG A 196 -15.93 22.67 -13.19
CA ARG A 196 -17.10 21.79 -13.39
C ARG A 196 -18.32 22.39 -12.70
N ASN A 197 -19.49 22.22 -13.32
CA ASN A 197 -20.76 22.66 -12.74
C ASN A 197 -21.27 21.66 -11.68
N VAL A 198 -20.54 21.55 -10.56
CA VAL A 198 -20.90 20.74 -9.40
C VAL A 198 -20.74 21.57 -8.12
N PRO A 199 -21.56 21.36 -7.08
CA PRO A 199 -21.42 22.10 -5.84
C PRO A 199 -20.03 21.89 -5.22
N ALA A 200 -19.34 23.00 -4.92
CA ALA A 200 -18.07 22.95 -4.20
C ALA A 200 -18.27 22.41 -2.78
N ARG A 201 -17.47 21.41 -2.40
CA ARG A 201 -17.44 20.88 -1.03
C ARG A 201 -16.76 21.88 -0.08
N GLN A 202 -17.12 21.83 1.20
CA GLN A 202 -16.47 22.65 2.21
C GLN A 202 -14.99 22.31 2.34
N VAL A 203 -14.65 21.02 2.35
CA VAL A 203 -13.27 20.54 2.37
C VAL A 203 -13.05 19.66 1.15
N THR A 204 -11.96 19.92 0.44
CA THR A 204 -11.52 19.13 -0.71
C THR A 204 -10.07 18.71 -0.49
N LEU A 205 -9.82 17.40 -0.43
CA LEU A 205 -8.48 16.81 -0.33
C LEU A 205 -8.12 16.19 -1.68
N ARG A 206 -6.91 16.48 -2.18
CA ARG A 206 -6.47 15.92 -3.46
C ARG A 206 -4.95 15.78 -3.53
N GLN A 207 -4.55 14.72 -4.23
CA GLN A 207 -3.19 14.54 -4.71
C GLN A 207 -3.07 15.28 -6.05
N ILE A 208 -1.97 16.00 -6.24
CA ILE A 208 -1.75 16.85 -7.41
C ILE A 208 -0.33 16.64 -7.94
N GLU A 209 -0.12 16.88 -9.22
CA GLU A 209 1.23 16.85 -9.79
C GLU A 209 2.04 18.07 -9.35
N SER A 210 1.40 19.24 -9.29
CA SER A 210 1.98 20.50 -8.81
C SER A 210 0.88 21.41 -8.27
N GLY A 211 1.23 22.29 -7.33
CA GLY A 211 0.36 23.33 -6.83
C GLY A 211 0.10 24.42 -7.88
N ALA A 212 -0.95 25.22 -7.68
CA ALA A 212 -1.20 26.39 -8.52
C ALA A 212 -0.22 27.53 -8.17
N HIS A 213 0.47 28.05 -9.19
CA HIS A 213 1.46 29.11 -8.99
C HIS A 213 0.84 30.41 -8.43
N GLU A 214 -0.41 30.72 -8.80
CA GLU A 214 -1.18 31.86 -8.29
C GLU A 214 -1.46 31.77 -6.77
N ILE A 215 -1.39 30.57 -6.18
CA ILE A 215 -1.65 30.33 -4.75
C ILE A 215 -0.33 30.11 -4.00
N PHE A 216 0.51 29.19 -4.48
CA PHE A 216 1.71 28.77 -3.76
C PHE A 216 2.98 29.51 -4.18
N GLY A 217 2.96 30.27 -5.27
CA GLY A 217 4.14 30.97 -5.81
C GLY A 217 5.29 30.00 -6.07
N ASP A 218 6.47 30.32 -5.54
CA ASP A 218 7.69 29.52 -5.70
C ASP A 218 7.60 28.11 -5.09
N LYS A 219 6.69 27.88 -4.13
CA LYS A 219 6.47 26.55 -3.55
C LYS A 219 5.64 25.64 -4.45
N ALA A 220 4.91 26.19 -5.43
CA ALA A 220 3.99 25.45 -6.29
C ALA A 220 4.60 24.19 -6.96
N PRO A 221 5.85 24.21 -7.48
CA PRO A 221 6.45 23.03 -8.12
C PRO A 221 6.75 21.88 -7.15
N TYR A 222 6.74 22.12 -5.84
CA TYR A 222 7.06 21.12 -4.82
C TYR A 222 5.82 20.50 -4.18
N VAL A 223 4.68 21.20 -4.18
CA VAL A 223 3.42 20.70 -3.63
C VAL A 223 2.91 19.49 -4.44
N ARG A 224 2.66 18.38 -3.75
CA ARG A 224 2.14 17.12 -4.31
C ARG A 224 0.79 16.69 -3.74
N SER A 225 0.37 17.29 -2.64
CA SER A 225 -0.99 17.14 -2.14
C SER A 225 -1.47 18.43 -1.51
N GLU A 226 -2.79 18.65 -1.54
CA GLU A 226 -3.38 19.84 -0.94
C GLU A 226 -4.76 19.59 -0.31
N ALA A 227 -5.04 20.40 0.71
CA ALA A 227 -6.34 20.53 1.34
C ALA A 227 -6.89 21.94 1.13
N CYS A 228 -8.03 22.04 0.44
CA CYS A 228 -8.71 23.30 0.21
C CYS A 228 -9.96 23.39 1.08
N LEU A 229 -10.03 24.40 1.93
CA LEU A 229 -11.13 24.67 2.84
C LEU A 229 -11.86 25.91 2.34
N LYS A 230 -13.08 25.74 1.83
CA LYS A 230 -13.96 26.85 1.46
C LYS A 230 -14.45 27.54 2.73
N LEU A 231 -14.33 28.86 2.79
CA LEU A 231 -14.64 29.68 3.95
C LEU A 231 -15.87 30.56 3.69
N ASP A 232 -16.81 30.54 4.64
CA ASP A 232 -17.89 31.53 4.75
C ASP A 232 -17.50 32.66 5.72
N LEU A 233 -17.27 33.86 5.18
CA LEU A 233 -16.84 35.04 5.95
C LEU A 233 -18.00 35.87 6.50
N GLY A 234 -19.23 35.36 6.42
CA GLY A 234 -20.43 35.98 6.96
C GLY A 234 -21.28 36.70 5.89
N LYS A 235 -22.46 37.17 6.32
CA LYS A 235 -23.43 37.80 5.41
C LYS A 235 -22.86 39.05 4.76
N GLY A 236 -22.99 39.15 3.44
CA GLY A 236 -22.56 40.31 2.67
C GLY A 236 -21.05 40.35 2.35
N ARG A 237 -20.30 39.29 2.69
CA ARG A 237 -18.91 39.12 2.28
C ARG A 237 -18.78 38.03 1.24
N LEU A 238 -17.86 38.22 0.31
CA LEU A 238 -17.47 37.20 -0.66
C LEU A 238 -16.76 36.04 0.06
N PRO A 239 -16.80 34.82 -0.51
CA PRO A 239 -16.18 33.66 0.10
C PRO A 239 -14.65 33.77 0.09
N GLY A 240 -14.03 33.01 0.98
CA GLY A 240 -12.59 32.80 0.98
C GLY A 240 -12.25 31.32 0.83
N MET A 241 -10.97 31.04 0.75
CA MET A 241 -10.44 29.68 0.77
C MET A 241 -9.14 29.65 1.55
N LEU A 242 -9.01 28.70 2.47
CA LEU A 242 -7.71 28.37 3.06
C LEU A 242 -7.17 27.13 2.34
N VAL A 243 -5.97 27.25 1.77
CA VAL A 243 -5.29 26.15 1.08
C VAL A 243 -4.07 25.75 1.89
N MET A 244 -3.96 24.45 2.16
CA MET A 244 -2.79 23.83 2.77
C MET A 244 -2.12 22.95 1.74
N GLY A 245 -0.82 23.16 1.49
CA GLY A 245 -0.02 22.37 0.56
C GLY A 245 1.03 21.55 1.28
N ALA A 246 1.26 20.33 0.80
CA ALA A 246 2.33 19.47 1.28
C ALA A 246 3.13 18.87 0.13
N GLU A 247 4.43 18.67 0.32
CA GLU A 247 5.33 17.99 -0.62
C GLU A 247 5.10 16.47 -0.66
N ASP A 248 4.60 15.88 0.43
CA ASP A 248 4.22 14.48 0.45
C ASP A 248 2.88 14.27 -0.28
N PRO A 249 2.83 13.46 -1.36
CA PRO A 249 1.60 13.15 -2.07
C PRO A 249 0.57 12.41 -1.21
N HIS A 250 0.96 11.76 -0.12
CA HIS A 250 0.04 11.00 0.74
C HIS A 250 -0.46 11.79 1.94
N HIS A 251 -0.01 13.03 2.13
CA HIS A 251 -0.44 13.84 3.26
C HIS A 251 -1.93 14.19 3.13
N PHE A 252 -2.38 14.66 1.97
CA PHE A 252 -3.79 14.91 1.66
C PHE A 252 -4.30 13.98 0.57
N THR A 253 -5.01 12.92 0.98
CA THR A 253 -5.61 11.95 0.05
C THR A 253 -7.14 12.06 0.03
N PRO A 254 -7.79 11.84 -1.13
CA PRO A 254 -9.25 11.88 -1.22
C PRO A 254 -9.99 10.88 -0.31
N GLN A 255 -9.29 9.85 0.19
CA GLN A 255 -9.84 8.81 1.05
C GLN A 255 -9.87 9.19 2.55
N GLN A 256 -9.11 10.21 2.96
CA GLN A 256 -9.08 10.66 4.35
C GLN A 256 -10.41 11.30 4.78
N GLY A 257 -10.73 11.15 6.07
CA GLY A 257 -11.85 11.87 6.68
C GLY A 257 -11.58 13.38 6.71
N THR A 258 -12.62 14.18 6.52
CA THR A 258 -12.51 15.64 6.46
C THR A 258 -13.04 16.35 7.70
N ASP A 259 -13.48 15.61 8.72
CA ASP A 259 -14.17 16.17 9.89
C ASP A 259 -13.27 17.13 10.69
N LEU A 260 -12.01 16.74 10.93
CA LEU A 260 -11.05 17.58 11.67
C LEU A 260 -10.74 18.88 10.94
N LEU A 261 -10.57 18.83 9.61
CA LEU A 261 -10.32 20.01 8.79
C LEU A 261 -11.57 20.88 8.64
N SER A 262 -12.76 20.26 8.61
CA SER A 262 -14.03 20.98 8.62
C SER A 262 -14.20 21.75 9.93
N PHE A 263 -13.86 21.12 11.06
CA PHE A 263 -13.85 21.77 12.36
C PHE A 263 -12.83 22.92 12.41
N PHE A 264 -11.59 22.67 11.97
CA PHE A 264 -10.55 23.71 11.87
C PHE A 264 -11.03 24.90 11.03
N GLY A 265 -11.56 24.65 9.84
CA GLY A 265 -12.12 25.68 8.95
C GLY A 265 -13.24 26.48 9.61
N GLY A 266 -14.15 25.83 10.32
CA GLY A 266 -15.20 26.51 11.06
C GLY A 266 -14.68 27.44 12.17
N VAL A 267 -13.62 27.06 12.88
CA VAL A 267 -12.97 27.94 13.86
C VAL A 267 -12.26 29.09 13.16
N PHE A 268 -11.55 28.80 12.07
CA PHE A 268 -10.86 29.79 11.24
C PHE A 268 -11.83 30.86 10.71
N GLU A 269 -12.99 30.48 10.17
CA GLU A 269 -14.04 31.40 9.72
C GLU A 269 -14.46 32.38 10.82
N ARG A 270 -14.65 31.88 12.05
CA ARG A 270 -15.06 32.71 13.19
C ARG A 270 -13.96 33.67 13.63
N ALA A 271 -12.70 33.22 13.62
CA ALA A 271 -11.56 34.08 13.87
C ALA A 271 -11.43 35.17 12.80
N MET A 272 -11.54 34.83 11.51
CA MET A 272 -11.51 35.78 10.41
C MET A 272 -12.65 36.79 10.47
N ARG A 273 -13.88 36.36 10.79
CA ARG A 273 -15.02 37.28 10.95
C ARG A 273 -14.77 38.35 12.01
N ARG A 274 -14.00 38.03 13.06
CA ARG A 274 -13.60 38.98 14.11
C ARG A 274 -12.58 40.00 13.58
N TRP A 275 -11.61 39.56 12.77
CA TRP A 275 -10.61 40.46 12.18
C TRP A 275 -11.18 41.39 11.11
N LEU A 276 -12.19 40.93 10.38
CA LEU A 276 -12.84 41.69 9.31
C LEU A 276 -13.96 42.61 9.80
N SER A 277 -14.33 42.54 11.09
CA SER A 277 -15.42 43.31 11.70
C SER A 277 -15.05 44.74 12.05
#